data_AF-A0A4S8LRK5-F1
#
_entry.id   AF-A0A4S8LRK5-F1
#
_cell.length_a   1.000
_cell.length_b   1.000
_cell.length_c   1.000
_cell.angle_alpha   90.00
_cell.angle_beta   90.00
_cell.angle_gamma   90.00
#
_symmetry.space_group_name_H-M   'P 1'
#
loop_
_entity.id
_entity.type
_entity.pdbx_description
1 polymer ?
#
loop_
_entity_poly.entity_id
_entity_poly.type
_entity_poly.pdbx_seq_one_letter_code
_entity_poly.pdbx_strand_id
1 'polypeptide(L)' 'LVYLPPYSPDFNPIEQAFSAIKSYLRRHLYDYSLSIVDRACQTITASKAWGFFKQCSTLRP' A
#
# COMPACT_ATOMS: atom_id res chain seq x y z
N LEU A 1 10.39 13.11 13.93
CA LEU A 1 9.05 12.47 13.96
C LEU A 1 8.10 13.37 13.19
N VAL A 2 7.34 12.84 12.23
CA VAL A 2 6.23 13.58 11.58
C VAL A 2 4.96 13.20 12.32
N TYR A 3 4.29 14.19 12.92
CA TYR A 3 3.08 13.98 13.71
C TYR A 3 1.88 13.88 12.77
N LEU A 4 1.18 12.74 12.72
CA LEU A 4 -0.10 12.66 12.02
C LEU A 4 -1.20 13.23 12.93
N PRO A 5 -2.09 14.10 12.40
CA PRO A 5 -3.29 14.48 13.13
C PRO A 5 -4.17 13.24 13.38
N PRO A 6 -4.98 13.24 14.45
CA PRO A 6 -5.83 12.09 14.79
C PRO A 6 -6.78 11.76 13.64
N TYR A 7 -6.74 10.51 13.17
CA TYR A 7 -7.60 9.93 12.13
C TYR A 7 -7.72 10.75 10.84
N SER A 8 -6.61 10.86 10.10
CA SER A 8 -6.64 11.18 8.67
C SER A 8 -6.24 9.95 7.85
N PRO A 9 -7.14 8.95 7.70
CA PRO A 9 -6.87 7.71 6.95
C PRO A 9 -6.50 7.99 5.48
N ASP A 10 -6.98 9.09 4.91
CA ASP A 10 -6.65 9.50 3.53
C ASP A 10 -5.20 10.01 3.38
N PHE A 11 -4.55 10.39 4.48
CA PHE A 11 -3.17 10.90 4.50
C PHE A 11 -2.17 9.88 5.04
N ASN A 12 -2.46 8.58 4.93
CA ASN A 12 -1.47 7.56 5.26
C ASN A 12 -1.12 6.69 4.03
N PRO A 13 0.10 6.80 3.47
CA PRO A 13 0.51 6.02 2.30
C PRO A 13 0.51 4.51 2.57
N ILE A 14 0.46 4.08 3.83
CA ILE A 14 0.33 2.67 4.20
C ILE A 14 -1.00 2.07 3.75
N GLU A 15 -2.08 2.84 3.67
CA GLU A 15 -3.40 2.35 3.25
C GLU A 15 -3.40 1.93 1.79
N GLN A 16 -2.74 2.70 0.93
CA GLN A 16 -2.55 2.36 -0.49
C GLN A 16 -1.71 1.08 -0.67
N ALA A 17 -0.65 0.92 0.13
CA ALA A 17 0.15 -0.29 0.12
C ALA A 17 -0.66 -1.52 0.56
N PHE A 18 -1.43 -1.42 1.64
CA PHE A 18 -2.31 -2.51 2.09
C PHE A 18 -3.43 -2.80 1.10
N SER A 19 -3.97 -1.79 0.41
CA SER A 19 -4.96 -1.99 -0.66
C SER A 19 -4.39 -2.80 -1.82
N ALA A 20 -3.16 -2.51 -2.24
CA ALA A 20 -2.46 -3.25 -3.29
C ALA A 20 -2.18 -4.71 -2.88
N ILE A 21 -1.72 -4.94 -1.64
CA ILE A 21 -1.49 -6.28 -1.09
C ILE A 21 -2.80 -7.06 -1.03
N LYS A 22 -3.88 -6.49 -0.46
CA LYS A 22 -5.21 -7.12 -0.42
C LYS A 22 -5.70 -7.48 -1.83
N SER A 23 -5.50 -6.58 -2.80
CA SER A 23 -5.89 -6.83 -4.20
C SER A 23 -5.08 -7.95 -4.87
N TYR A 24 -3.81 -8.13 -4.49
CA TYR A 24 -3.00 -9.25 -4.96
C TYR A 24 -3.50 -10.57 -4.36
N LEU A 25 -3.71 -10.61 -3.04
CA LEU A 25 -4.21 -11.80 -2.34
C LEU A 25 -5.58 -12.23 -2.84
N ARG A 26 -6.50 -11.27 -3.10
CA ARG A 26 -7.82 -11.57 -3.68
C ARG A 26 -7.74 -12.22 -5.05
N ARG A 27 -6.71 -11.94 -5.85
CA ARG A 27 -6.51 -12.58 -7.16
C ARG A 27 -5.91 -13.99 -7.05
N HIS A 28 -5.34 -14.33 -5.91
CA HIS A 28 -4.71 -15.61 -5.63
C HIS A 28 -5.39 -16.32 -4.45
N LEU A 29 -6.71 -16.17 -4.33
CA LEU A 29 -7.53 -16.66 -3.19
C LEU A 29 -7.38 -18.16 -2.88
N TYR A 30 -6.94 -18.94 -3.86
CA TYR A 30 -6.75 -20.39 -3.74
C TYR A 30 -5.30 -20.80 -3.44
N ASP A 31 -4.38 -19.84 -3.35
CA ASP A 31 -3.00 -20.08 -2.91
C ASP A 31 -2.89 -19.84 -1.40
N TYR A 32 -2.81 -20.94 -0.65
CA TYR A 32 -2.69 -20.93 0.81
C TYR A 32 -1.23 -20.98 1.28
N SER A 33 -0.26 -20.88 0.37
CA SER A 33 1.15 -20.84 0.72
C SER A 33 1.47 -19.57 1.48
N LEU A 34 2.26 -19.67 2.57
CA LEU A 34 2.83 -18.48 3.21
C LEU A 34 3.67 -17.63 2.24
N SER A 35 4.19 -18.24 1.17
CA SER A 35 4.93 -17.52 0.12
C SER A 35 4.07 -16.52 -0.65
N ILE A 36 2.73 -16.62 -0.62
CA ILE A 36 1.86 -15.66 -1.32
C ILE A 36 1.94 -14.27 -0.69
N VAL A 37 2.16 -14.19 0.63
CA VAL A 37 2.30 -12.93 1.36
C VAL A 37 3.62 -12.26 0.98
N ASP A 38 4.71 -13.02 0.92
CA ASP A 38 6.02 -12.53 0.46
C ASP A 38 5.94 -11.99 -0.99
N ARG A 39 5.31 -12.76 -1.89
CA ARG A 39 5.08 -12.30 -3.28
C ARG A 39 4.20 -11.06 -3.34
N ALA A 40 3.16 -10.97 -2.50
CA ALA A 40 2.30 -9.79 -2.42
C ALA A 40 3.11 -8.55 -2.01
N CYS A 41 3.97 -8.68 -1.01
CA CYS A 41 4.87 -7.61 -0.56
C CYS A 41 5.86 -7.20 -1.67
N GLN A 42 6.43 -8.16 -2.40
CA GLN A 42 7.32 -7.88 -3.54
C GLN A 42 6.64 -7.14 -4.69
N THR A 43 5.30 -7.15 -4.77
CA THR A 43 4.59 -6.34 -5.77
C THR A 43 4.65 -4.83 -5.49
N ILE A 44 5.04 -4.42 -4.29
CA ILE A 44 5.23 -3.02 -3.89
C ILE A 44 6.63 -2.57 -4.28
N THR A 45 6.78 -2.11 -5.52
CA THR A 45 8.04 -1.56 -6.02
C THR A 45 8.29 -0.15 -5.48
N ALA A 46 9.54 0.31 -5.52
CA ALA A 46 9.89 1.68 -5.14
C ALA A 46 9.07 2.75 -5.89
N SER A 47 8.77 2.51 -7.18
CA SER A 47 7.93 3.41 -7.97
C SER A 47 6.49 3.48 -7.47
N LYS A 48 5.92 2.35 -7.02
CA LYS A 48 4.57 2.33 -6.44
C LYS A 48 4.55 3.01 -5.08
N ALA A 49 5.54 2.72 -4.24
CA ALA A 49 5.70 3.38 -2.95
C ALA A 49 5.74 4.91 -3.12
N TRP A 50 6.54 5.41 -4.06
CA TRP A 50 6.58 6.83 -4.39
C TRP A 50 5.23 7.39 -4.86
N GLY A 51 4.48 6.62 -5.66
CA GLY A 51 3.11 6.96 -6.05
C GLY A 51 2.17 7.13 -4.85
N PHE A 52 2.26 6.25 -3.86
CA PHE A 52 1.44 6.31 -2.64
C PHE A 52 1.73 7.58 -1.82
N PHE A 53 3.01 7.94 -1.68
CA PHE A 53 3.38 9.20 -1.03
C PHE A 53 2.86 10.42 -1.79
N LYS A 54 2.97 10.43 -3.13
CA LYS A 54 2.43 11.53 -3.96
C LYS A 54 0.91 11.67 -3.89
N GLN A 55 0.18 10.59 -3.67
CA GLN A 55 -1.28 10.64 -3.53
C GLN A 55 -1.72 11.20 -2.17
N CYS A 56 -0.90 10.96 -1.15
CA CYS A 56 -1.11 11.41 0.21
C CYS A 56 -0.69 12.88 0.41
N SER A 57 0.38 13.33 -0.23
CA SER A 57 0.77 14.74 -0.23
C SER A 57 0.00 15.47 -1.33
N THR A 58 -0.95 16.34 -1.00
CA THR A 58 -1.66 17.18 -1.98
C THR A 58 -0.71 18.14 -2.70
N LEU A 59 0.06 17.65 -3.67
CA LEU A 59 0.68 18.44 -4.73
C LEU A 59 -0.01 18.03 -6.04
N ARG A 60 -1.25 18.51 -6.18
CA ARG A 60 -1.80 18.75 -7.51
C ARG A 60 -1.12 20.02 -8.06
N PRO A 61 -0.70 20.07 -9.32
CA PRO A 61 -0.41 21.34 -9.97
C PRO A 61 -1.65 22.24 -10.00
#